data_AF-A0A9E5VX13-F1
#
_entry.id   AF-A0A9E5VX13-F1
#
_cell.length_a   1.000
_cell.length_b   1.000
_cell.length_c   1.000
_cell.angle_alpha   90.00
_cell.angle_beta   90.00
_cell.angle_gamma   90.00
#
_symmetry.space_group_name_H-M   'P 1'
#
loop_
_entity.id
_entity.type
_entity.pdbx_description
1 polymer ?
#
loop_
_entity_poly.entity_id
_entity_poly.type
_entity_poly.pdbx_seq_one_letter_code
_entity_poly.pdbx_strand_id
1 'polypeptide(L)'
;MNCPRDLLATVIVLLVAAGCGDDGAAQIETARLAAELDAARAERATLTHDIDALRHELQTVRDDRALLEARRDAFQKRIAELEAAAQAAPPPPEPAAPPADDRPLLDARRQMEALAAVLFAREHYDVARLVALTAIELGSDRPEMHFHIAYGSADAGEDDAAAQAYAAAVDALEGRPDADLELLAKCLNNRAAALTRLGRTDEAEALYLRILALDADDSAAHFNLGLLYSARPERAADAARHLQQHIVHGGTRATTAGELILKLQQAQDDAD
;
A
#
# COMPACT_ATOMS: atom_id res chain seq x y z
N MET A 1 14.27 21.79 -32.36
CA MET A 1 14.83 23.12 -32.66
C MET A 1 15.10 23.21 -34.16
N ASN A 2 14.11 23.61 -34.95
CA ASN A 2 14.35 24.20 -36.27
C ASN A 2 14.19 25.71 -36.10
N CYS A 3 15.20 26.45 -36.52
CA CYS A 3 15.31 27.88 -36.28
C CYS A 3 14.27 28.62 -37.15
N PRO A 4 13.58 29.66 -36.67
CA PRO A 4 12.60 30.42 -37.48
C PRO A 4 13.19 31.08 -38.74
N ARG A 5 14.52 31.05 -38.91
CA ARG A 5 15.21 31.44 -40.14
C ARG A 5 15.00 30.47 -41.32
N ASP A 6 14.73 29.19 -41.07
CA ASP A 6 14.60 28.18 -42.14
C ASP A 6 13.25 28.23 -42.87
N LEU A 7 12.18 28.65 -42.17
CA LEU A 7 10.85 28.87 -42.77
C LEU A 7 10.84 30.10 -43.70
N LEU A 8 11.52 31.18 -43.32
CA LEU A 8 11.67 32.36 -44.16
C LEU A 8 12.51 32.06 -45.41
N ALA A 9 13.57 31.26 -45.29
CA ALA A 9 14.37 30.82 -46.43
C ALA A 9 13.54 29.97 -47.41
N THR A 10 12.68 29.09 -46.89
CA THR A 10 11.82 28.21 -47.71
C THR A 10 10.73 29.00 -48.45
N VAL A 11 10.11 29.99 -47.79
CA VAL A 11 9.10 30.87 -48.42
C VAL A 11 9.73 31.77 -49.50
N ILE A 12 10.95 32.27 -49.30
CA ILE A 12 11.65 33.09 -50.29
C ILE A 12 12.04 32.27 -51.53
N VAL A 13 12.48 31.02 -51.35
CA VAL A 13 12.81 30.12 -52.49
C VAL A 13 11.56 29.78 -53.32
N LEU A 14 10.40 29.61 -52.69
CA LEU A 14 9.13 29.35 -53.38
C LEU A 14 8.59 30.57 -54.15
N LEU A 15 8.78 31.80 -53.63
CA LEU A 15 8.40 33.02 -54.35
C LEU A 15 9.26 33.25 -55.61
N VAL A 16 10.52 32.81 -55.62
CA VAL A 16 11.39 32.88 -56.81
C VAL A 16 11.01 31.82 -57.84
N ALA A 17 10.52 30.65 -57.43
CA ALA A 17 10.09 29.58 -58.35
C ALA A 17 8.78 29.91 -59.10
N ALA A 18 7.93 30.79 -58.56
CA ALA A 18 6.68 31.23 -59.19
C ALA A 18 6.87 32.09 -60.45
N GLY A 19 8.11 32.43 -60.82
CA GLY A 19 8.44 33.18 -62.05
C GLY A 19 8.60 32.33 -63.32
N CYS A 20 8.46 30.99 -63.26
CA CYS A 20 8.67 30.11 -64.42
C CYS A 20 7.56 29.06 -64.59
N GLY A 21 6.48 29.45 -65.25
CA GLY A 21 5.88 28.68 -66.36
C GLY A 21 5.20 27.33 -66.13
N ASP A 22 4.82 26.94 -64.91
CA ASP A 22 3.88 25.81 -64.70
C ASP A 22 2.89 26.14 -63.57
N ASP A 23 1.92 26.99 -63.90
CA ASP A 23 0.99 27.62 -62.95
C ASP A 23 0.13 26.62 -62.15
N GLY A 24 -0.13 25.42 -62.68
CA GLY A 24 -1.01 24.44 -62.04
C GLY A 24 -0.37 23.70 -60.85
N ALA A 25 0.89 23.25 -60.99
CA ALA A 25 1.58 22.51 -59.94
C ALA A 25 1.97 23.42 -58.75
N ALA A 26 2.40 24.65 -59.04
CA ALA A 26 2.71 25.65 -58.02
C ALA A 26 1.47 26.08 -57.22
N GLN A 27 0.31 26.18 -57.87
CA GLN A 27 -0.97 26.49 -57.20
C GLN A 27 -1.46 25.35 -56.28
N ILE A 28 -1.25 24.09 -56.65
CA ILE A 28 -1.63 22.94 -55.81
C ILE A 28 -0.74 22.88 -54.55
N GLU A 29 0.57 23.06 -54.71
CA GLU A 29 1.50 22.99 -53.59
C GLU A 29 1.31 24.16 -52.61
N THR A 30 1.03 25.36 -53.12
CA THR A 30 0.68 26.52 -52.27
C THR A 30 -0.62 26.33 -51.51
N ALA A 31 -1.65 25.72 -52.11
CA ALA A 31 -2.89 25.38 -51.42
C ALA A 31 -2.68 24.33 -50.31
N ARG A 32 -1.83 23.32 -50.55
CA ARG A 32 -1.48 22.31 -49.55
C ARG A 32 -0.78 22.92 -48.34
N LEU A 33 0.24 23.74 -48.58
CA LEU A 33 0.98 24.43 -47.51
C LEU A 33 0.11 25.42 -46.73
N ALA A 34 -0.85 26.08 -47.39
CA ALA A 34 -1.80 26.95 -46.71
C ALA A 34 -2.71 26.15 -45.74
N ALA A 35 -3.21 24.99 -46.17
CA ALA A 35 -4.00 24.11 -45.32
C ALA A 35 -3.20 23.55 -44.13
N GLU A 36 -1.95 23.14 -44.34
CA GLU A 36 -1.05 22.71 -43.26
C GLU A 36 -0.75 23.85 -42.28
N LEU A 37 -0.56 25.08 -42.77
CA LEU A 37 -0.34 26.25 -41.93
C LEU A 37 -1.57 26.59 -41.09
N ASP A 38 -2.78 26.50 -41.66
CA ASP A 38 -4.01 26.75 -40.94
C ASP A 38 -4.31 25.65 -39.91
N ALA A 39 -4.02 24.39 -40.22
CA ALA A 39 -4.07 23.29 -39.25
C ALA A 39 -3.08 23.52 -38.10
N ALA A 40 -1.83 23.89 -38.40
CA ALA A 40 -0.82 24.20 -37.38
C ALA A 40 -1.20 25.44 -36.54
N ARG A 41 -1.89 26.43 -37.11
CA ARG A 41 -2.42 27.58 -36.37
C ARG A 41 -3.56 27.18 -35.43
N ALA A 42 -4.46 26.29 -35.86
CA ALA A 42 -5.53 25.78 -35.04
C ALA A 42 -5.01 24.91 -33.88
N GLU A 43 -4.03 24.05 -34.14
CA GLU A 43 -3.34 23.26 -33.11
C GLU A 43 -2.62 24.18 -32.11
N ARG A 44 -1.89 25.18 -32.60
CA ARG A 44 -1.23 26.18 -31.74
C ARG A 44 -2.23 26.95 -30.88
N ALA A 45 -3.40 27.31 -31.41
CA ALA A 45 -4.43 27.99 -30.64
C ALA A 45 -4.99 27.10 -29.52
N THR A 46 -5.19 25.81 -29.82
CA THR A 46 -5.63 24.80 -28.83
C THR A 46 -4.58 24.64 -27.73
N LEU A 47 -3.31 24.42 -28.10
CA LEU A 47 -2.21 24.31 -27.13
C LEU A 47 -2.03 25.57 -26.28
N THR A 48 -2.26 26.75 -26.85
CA THR A 48 -2.21 28.01 -26.09
C THR A 48 -3.30 28.05 -25.04
N HIS A 49 -4.53 27.65 -25.41
CA HIS A 49 -5.65 27.55 -24.47
C HIS A 49 -5.36 26.54 -23.35
N ASP A 50 -4.84 25.37 -23.68
CA ASP A 50 -4.49 24.32 -22.70
C ASP A 50 -3.38 24.79 -21.75
N ILE A 51 -2.37 25.50 -22.26
CA ILE A 51 -1.31 26.08 -21.43
C ILE A 51 -1.89 27.10 -20.43
N ASP A 52 -2.84 27.92 -20.86
CA ASP A 52 -3.47 28.91 -19.97
C ASP A 52 -4.37 28.24 -18.92
N ALA A 53 -5.08 27.17 -19.29
CA ALA A 53 -5.83 26.34 -18.33
C ALA A 53 -4.90 25.71 -17.28
N LEU A 54 -3.80 25.08 -17.71
CA LEU A 54 -2.81 24.48 -16.81
C LEU A 54 -2.13 25.51 -15.91
N ARG A 55 -1.90 26.74 -16.39
CA ARG A 55 -1.39 27.84 -15.55
C ARG A 55 -2.38 28.22 -14.45
N HIS A 56 -3.67 28.24 -14.75
CA HIS A 56 -4.71 28.51 -13.76
C HIS A 56 -4.79 27.41 -12.70
N GLU A 57 -4.76 26.14 -13.12
CA GLU A 57 -4.72 25.01 -12.20
C GLU A 57 -3.47 25.04 -11.31
N LEU A 58 -2.29 25.27 -11.88
CA LEU A 58 -1.05 25.40 -11.13
C LEU A 58 -1.10 26.55 -10.12
N GLN A 59 -1.75 27.66 -10.46
CA GLN A 59 -1.93 28.76 -9.52
C GLN A 59 -2.84 28.36 -8.36
N THR A 60 -3.94 27.65 -8.64
CA THR A 60 -4.85 27.13 -7.61
C THR A 60 -4.11 26.22 -6.62
N VAL A 61 -3.29 25.30 -7.13
CA VAL A 61 -2.48 24.40 -6.29
C VAL A 61 -1.45 25.17 -5.45
N ARG A 62 -0.86 26.24 -5.99
CA ARG A 62 0.06 27.10 -5.23
C ARG A 62 -0.64 27.84 -4.10
N ASP A 63 -1.84 28.35 -4.35
CA ASP A 63 -2.64 29.06 -3.35
C ASP A 63 -3.07 28.10 -2.22
N ASP A 64 -3.50 26.89 -2.57
CA ASP A 64 -3.83 25.83 -1.59
C ASP A 64 -2.62 25.43 -0.74
N ARG A 65 -1.45 25.27 -1.37
CA ARG A 65 -0.20 24.99 -0.65
C ARG A 65 0.14 26.10 0.33
N ALA A 66 0.05 27.36 -0.09
CA ALA A 66 0.33 28.50 0.78
C ALA A 66 -0.64 28.55 1.98
N LEU A 67 -1.91 28.23 1.77
CA LEU A 67 -2.90 28.11 2.86
C LEU A 67 -2.52 27.02 3.87
N LEU A 68 -2.10 25.85 3.38
CA LEU A 68 -1.69 24.74 4.23
C LEU A 68 -0.41 25.05 5.02
N GLU A 69 0.57 25.71 4.39
CA GLU A 69 1.79 26.18 5.05
C GLU A 69 1.45 27.20 6.16
N ALA A 70 0.57 28.16 5.90
CA ALA A 70 0.12 29.12 6.92
C ALA A 70 -0.60 28.45 8.11
N ARG A 71 -1.43 27.42 7.84
CA ARG A 71 -2.09 26.64 8.90
C ARG A 71 -1.08 25.87 9.74
N ARG A 72 -0.12 25.20 9.11
CA ARG A 72 0.97 24.48 9.81
C ARG A 72 1.73 25.42 10.74
N ASP A 73 2.12 26.60 10.24
CA ASP A 73 2.90 27.55 11.02
C ASP A 73 2.09 28.10 12.20
N ALA A 74 0.78 28.32 12.03
CA ALA A 74 -0.12 28.70 13.12
C ALA A 74 -0.22 27.61 14.21
N PHE A 75 -0.31 26.33 13.82
CA PHE A 75 -0.30 25.21 14.76
C PHE A 75 1.03 25.12 15.53
N GLN A 76 2.16 25.23 14.83
CA GLN A 76 3.49 25.21 15.45
C GLN A 76 3.66 26.34 16.46
N LYS A 77 3.21 27.56 16.12
CA LYS A 77 3.20 28.68 17.06
C LYS A 77 2.38 28.37 18.30
N ARG A 78 1.18 27.79 18.13
CA ARG A 78 0.32 27.44 19.27
C ARG A 78 0.95 26.38 20.18
N ILE A 79 1.64 25.40 19.61
CA ILE A 79 2.40 24.40 20.37
C ILE A 79 3.49 25.08 21.19
N ALA A 80 4.30 25.94 20.57
CA ALA A 80 5.37 26.67 21.26
C ALA A 80 4.84 27.58 22.38
N GLU A 81 3.69 28.23 22.18
CA GLU A 81 3.00 29.02 23.22
C GLU A 81 2.58 28.16 24.41
N LEU A 82 2.05 26.96 24.15
CA LEU A 82 1.64 26.02 25.19
C LEU A 82 2.85 25.43 25.94
N GLU A 83 3.92 25.10 25.25
CA GLU A 83 5.18 24.65 25.86
C GLU A 83 5.80 25.73 26.75
N ALA A 84 5.86 26.97 26.26
CA ALA A 84 6.35 28.10 27.05
C ALA A 84 5.47 28.36 28.29
N ALA A 85 4.14 28.25 28.15
CA ALA A 85 3.22 28.37 29.28
C ALA A 85 3.40 27.24 30.29
N ALA A 86 3.61 26.01 29.84
CA ALA A 86 3.88 24.86 30.71
C ALA A 86 5.21 25.01 31.46
N GLN A 87 6.24 25.55 30.82
CA GLN A 87 7.56 25.73 31.43
C GLN A 87 7.62 26.93 32.39
N ALA A 88 6.77 27.94 32.19
CA ALA A 88 6.62 29.09 33.08
C ALA A 88 5.69 28.83 34.28
N ALA A 89 4.87 27.77 34.23
CA ALA A 89 4.04 27.36 35.35
C ALA A 89 4.94 26.81 36.48
N PRO A 90 4.72 27.20 37.75
CA PRO A 90 5.42 26.57 38.86
C PRO A 90 5.15 25.06 38.84
N PRO A 91 6.15 24.22 39.16
CA PRO A 91 5.92 22.77 39.24
C PRO A 91 4.75 22.55 40.20
N PRO A 92 3.73 21.77 39.80
CA PRO A 92 2.58 21.55 40.66
C PRO A 92 3.08 21.00 42.00
N PRO A 93 2.50 21.45 43.14
CA PRO A 93 2.83 20.85 44.41
C PRO A 93 2.63 19.34 44.30
N GLU A 94 3.62 18.57 44.73
CA GLU A 94 3.57 17.11 44.69
C GLU A 94 2.27 16.68 45.36
N PRO A 95 1.31 16.09 44.61
CA PRO A 95 0.02 15.78 45.19
C PRO A 95 0.26 14.68 46.22
N ALA A 96 -0.26 14.88 47.44
CA ALA A 96 -0.54 13.72 48.28
C ALA A 96 -1.43 12.80 47.43
N ALA A 97 -0.91 11.64 47.02
CA ALA A 97 -1.49 10.82 45.97
C ALA A 97 -2.99 10.59 46.24
N PRO A 98 -3.89 11.23 45.46
CA PRO A 98 -5.28 10.81 45.45
C PRO A 98 -5.30 9.42 44.79
N PRO A 99 -6.22 8.50 45.15
CA PRO A 99 -6.36 7.27 44.39
C PRO A 99 -6.56 7.64 42.92
N ALA A 100 -5.69 7.14 42.03
CA ALA A 100 -5.66 7.56 40.64
C ALA A 100 -7.03 7.29 40.01
N ASP A 101 -7.72 8.36 39.61
CA ASP A 101 -8.92 8.25 38.82
C ASP A 101 -8.52 8.00 37.36
N ASP A 102 -8.16 6.76 37.04
CA ASP A 102 -7.69 6.35 35.72
C ASP A 102 -8.79 6.39 34.65
N ARG A 103 -10.01 6.84 34.99
CA ARG A 103 -11.16 6.91 34.06
C ARG A 103 -10.85 7.64 32.75
N PRO A 104 -10.21 8.83 32.73
CA PRO A 104 -9.90 9.51 31.48
C PRO A 104 -8.90 8.75 30.60
N LEU A 105 -7.91 8.09 31.22
CA LEU A 105 -6.92 7.27 30.50
C LEU A 105 -7.57 6.01 29.93
N LEU A 106 -8.42 5.36 30.73
CA LEU A 106 -9.20 4.19 30.32
C LEU A 106 -10.16 4.53 29.17
N ASP A 107 -10.81 5.70 29.22
CA ASP A 107 -11.70 6.17 28.16
C ASP A 107 -10.93 6.50 26.89
N ALA A 108 -9.78 7.18 26.99
CA ALA A 108 -8.90 7.45 25.85
C ALA A 108 -8.41 6.15 25.20
N ARG A 109 -7.96 5.18 26.00
CA ARG A 109 -7.55 3.84 25.52
C ARG A 109 -8.67 3.16 24.74
N ARG A 110 -9.88 3.10 25.31
CA ARG A 110 -11.06 2.51 24.65
C ARG A 110 -11.42 3.20 23.34
N GLN A 111 -11.30 4.54 23.29
CA GLN A 111 -11.52 5.30 22.07
C GLN A 111 -10.47 4.98 21.00
N MET A 112 -9.19 4.86 21.37
CA MET A 112 -8.12 4.47 20.46
C MET A 112 -8.34 3.04 19.94
N GLU A 113 -8.70 2.09 20.79
CA GLU A 113 -9.02 0.71 20.39
C GLU A 113 -10.16 0.67 19.36
N ALA A 114 -11.26 1.37 19.64
CA ALA A 114 -12.41 1.45 18.74
C ALA A 114 -12.07 2.14 17.41
N LEU A 115 -11.31 3.24 17.47
CA LEU A 115 -10.88 3.96 16.27
C LEU A 115 -9.95 3.10 15.40
N ALA A 116 -8.99 2.39 16.00
CA ALA A 116 -8.11 1.48 15.28
C ALA A 116 -8.92 0.41 14.53
N ALA A 117 -9.91 -0.20 15.18
CA ALA A 117 -10.79 -1.19 14.56
C ALA A 117 -11.61 -0.60 13.39
N VAL A 118 -12.16 0.61 13.54
CA VAL A 118 -12.92 1.28 12.47
C VAL A 118 -12.03 1.63 11.28
N LEU A 119 -10.81 2.12 11.52
CA LEU A 119 -9.85 2.43 10.47
C LEU A 119 -9.39 1.17 9.74
N PHE A 120 -9.12 0.10 10.50
CA PHE A 120 -8.74 -1.20 9.95
C PHE A 120 -9.84 -1.77 9.05
N ALA A 121 -11.10 -1.75 9.50
CA ALA A 121 -12.25 -2.19 8.70
C ALA A 121 -12.50 -1.35 7.45
N ARG A 122 -11.92 -0.15 7.36
CA ARG A 122 -11.93 0.74 6.19
C ARG A 122 -10.65 0.68 5.37
N GLU A 123 -9.78 -0.28 5.68
CA GLU A 123 -8.53 -0.54 4.97
C GLU A 123 -7.52 0.63 5.04
N HIS A 124 -7.67 1.54 6.01
CA HIS A 124 -6.69 2.58 6.33
C HIS A 124 -5.61 2.01 7.26
N TYR A 125 -4.86 1.02 6.78
CA TYR A 125 -3.95 0.22 7.60
C TYR A 125 -2.77 1.02 8.17
N ASP A 126 -2.30 2.02 7.43
CA ASP A 126 -1.27 2.96 7.84
C ASP A 126 -1.68 3.76 9.09
N VAL A 127 -2.87 4.36 9.07
CA VAL A 127 -3.40 5.12 10.20
C VAL A 127 -3.85 4.19 11.33
N ALA A 128 -4.46 3.05 11.01
CA ALA A 128 -4.87 2.04 12.00
C ALA A 128 -3.67 1.54 12.81
N ARG A 129 -2.51 1.32 12.17
CA ARG A 129 -1.25 0.97 12.85
C ARG A 129 -0.84 2.05 13.86
N LEU A 130 -0.88 3.32 13.47
CA LEU A 130 -0.51 4.42 14.38
C LEU A 130 -1.46 4.51 15.58
N VAL A 131 -2.77 4.41 15.34
CA VAL A 131 -3.77 4.46 16.42
C VAL A 131 -3.64 3.25 17.36
N ALA A 132 -3.33 2.06 16.82
CA ALA A 132 -3.10 0.87 17.62
C ALA A 132 -1.82 0.96 18.47
N LEU A 133 -0.75 1.57 17.96
CA LEU A 133 0.46 1.87 18.77
C LEU A 133 0.10 2.79 19.94
N THR A 134 -0.65 3.86 19.70
CA THR A 134 -1.13 4.76 20.77
C THR A 134 -1.98 4.00 21.79
N ALA A 135 -2.87 3.09 21.34
CA ALA A 135 -3.67 2.28 22.27
C ALA A 135 -2.78 1.43 23.19
N ILE A 136 -1.71 0.81 22.66
CA ILE A 136 -0.74 0.04 23.46
C ILE A 136 0.03 0.95 24.42
N GLU A 137 0.46 2.12 23.99
CA GLU A 137 1.12 3.12 24.86
C GLU A 137 0.21 3.55 26.04
N LEU A 138 -1.11 3.60 25.81
CA LEU A 138 -2.12 3.85 26.84
C LEU A 138 -2.47 2.59 27.67
N GLY A 139 -1.76 1.48 27.48
CA GLY A 139 -1.93 0.24 28.24
C GLY A 139 -3.00 -0.71 27.69
N SER A 140 -3.25 -0.70 26.38
CA SER A 140 -4.06 -1.75 25.75
C SER A 140 -3.29 -3.07 25.74
N ASP A 141 -3.96 -4.13 26.20
CA ASP A 141 -3.46 -5.51 26.16
C ASP A 141 -4.18 -6.34 25.08
N ARG A 142 -5.00 -5.69 24.26
CA ARG A 142 -5.86 -6.32 23.27
C ARG A 142 -5.03 -6.90 22.12
N PRO A 143 -5.16 -8.20 21.81
CA PRO A 143 -4.43 -8.81 20.70
C PRO A 143 -4.72 -8.15 19.34
N GLU A 144 -5.92 -7.57 19.18
CA GLU A 144 -6.29 -6.86 17.96
C GLU A 144 -5.39 -5.65 17.68
N MET A 145 -4.82 -5.00 18.71
CA MET A 145 -3.91 -3.87 18.50
C MET A 145 -2.61 -4.34 17.83
N HIS A 146 -2.04 -5.45 18.31
CA HIS A 146 -0.88 -6.07 17.67
C HIS A 146 -1.21 -6.57 16.26
N PHE A 147 -2.39 -7.13 16.05
CA PHE A 147 -2.86 -7.55 14.73
C PHE A 147 -2.95 -6.37 13.74
N HIS A 148 -3.53 -5.23 14.14
CA HIS A 148 -3.61 -4.03 13.30
C HIS A 148 -2.22 -3.48 12.96
N ILE A 149 -1.29 -3.47 13.92
CA ILE A 149 0.10 -3.06 13.69
C ILE A 149 0.77 -4.00 12.68
N ALA A 150 0.62 -5.31 12.88
CA ALA A 150 1.23 -6.31 12.02
C ALA A 150 0.74 -6.21 10.58
N TYR A 151 -0.55 -5.99 10.39
CA TYR A 151 -1.14 -5.82 9.07
C TYR A 151 -0.68 -4.51 8.41
N GLY A 152 -0.67 -3.39 9.15
CA GLY A 152 -0.17 -2.12 8.62
C GLY A 152 1.32 -2.16 8.26
N SER A 153 2.14 -2.91 8.99
CA SER A 153 3.54 -3.16 8.61
C SER A 153 3.67 -4.09 7.41
N ALA A 154 2.82 -5.11 7.28
CA ALA A 154 2.81 -5.98 6.10
C ALA A 154 2.42 -5.21 4.83
N ASP A 155 1.42 -4.33 4.92
CA ASP A 155 0.98 -3.45 3.83
C ASP A 155 2.09 -2.48 3.39
N ALA A 156 2.89 -1.98 4.35
CA ALA A 156 4.07 -1.17 4.08
C ALA A 156 5.27 -1.98 3.53
N GLY A 157 5.17 -3.31 3.39
CA GLY A 157 6.26 -4.19 2.95
C GLY A 157 7.34 -4.44 4.01
N GLU A 158 7.08 -4.08 5.27
CA GLU A 158 8.00 -4.27 6.40
C GLU A 158 7.84 -5.68 6.98
N ASP A 159 8.20 -6.71 6.22
CA ASP A 159 7.87 -8.10 6.56
C ASP A 159 8.42 -8.59 7.91
N ASP A 160 9.61 -8.13 8.33
CA ASP A 160 10.17 -8.49 9.64
C ASP A 160 9.38 -7.85 10.79
N ALA A 161 9.03 -6.57 10.67
CA ALA A 161 8.18 -5.87 11.64
C ALA A 161 6.78 -6.49 11.71
N ALA A 162 6.20 -6.86 10.56
CA ALA A 162 4.94 -7.57 10.50
C ALA A 162 5.01 -8.92 11.23
N ALA A 163 6.06 -9.72 10.98
CA ALA A 163 6.23 -11.02 11.62
C ALA A 163 6.37 -10.91 13.15
N GLN A 164 7.08 -9.88 13.64
CA GLN A 164 7.22 -9.59 15.07
C GLN A 164 5.88 -9.16 15.70
N ALA A 165 5.15 -8.26 15.06
CA ALA A 165 3.86 -7.80 15.57
C ALA A 165 2.80 -8.91 15.56
N TYR A 166 2.77 -9.80 14.55
CA TYR A 166 1.92 -10.98 14.59
C TYR A 166 2.33 -11.95 15.71
N ALA A 167 3.62 -12.09 16.00
CA ALA A 167 4.07 -12.90 17.13
C ALA A 167 3.55 -12.34 18.47
N ALA A 168 3.63 -11.02 18.67
CA ALA A 168 3.06 -10.36 19.84
C ALA A 168 1.53 -10.56 19.96
N ALA A 169 0.81 -10.54 18.83
CA ALA A 169 -0.63 -10.84 18.81
C ALA A 169 -0.91 -12.29 19.24
N VAL A 170 -0.10 -13.25 18.76
CA VAL A 170 -0.20 -14.67 19.15
C VAL A 170 0.07 -14.83 20.65
N ASP A 171 1.15 -14.25 21.16
CA ASP A 171 1.48 -14.33 22.59
C ASP A 171 0.36 -13.73 23.48
N ALA A 172 -0.21 -12.60 23.06
CA ALA A 172 -1.33 -11.96 23.75
C ALA A 172 -2.63 -12.79 23.71
N LEU A 173 -2.85 -13.57 22.65
CA LEU A 173 -3.97 -14.51 22.55
C LEU A 173 -3.76 -15.73 23.44
N GLU A 174 -2.57 -16.33 23.39
CA GLU A 174 -2.25 -17.54 24.17
C GLU A 174 -2.23 -17.28 25.69
N GLY A 175 -1.95 -16.05 26.10
CA GLY A 175 -2.06 -15.63 27.49
C GLY A 175 -3.49 -15.56 28.02
N ARG A 176 -4.51 -15.71 27.18
CA ARG A 176 -5.94 -15.60 27.55
C ARG A 176 -6.61 -16.97 27.57
N PRO A 177 -7.40 -17.30 28.61
CA PRO A 177 -8.10 -18.58 28.71
C PRO A 177 -9.23 -18.75 27.68
N ASP A 178 -9.74 -17.64 27.15
CA ASP A 178 -10.78 -17.53 26.14
C ASP A 178 -10.23 -16.95 24.82
N ALA A 179 -9.07 -17.49 24.38
CA ALA A 179 -8.42 -17.06 23.16
C ALA A 179 -9.36 -17.15 21.94
N ASP A 180 -9.42 -16.07 21.17
CA ASP A 180 -10.08 -16.06 19.87
C ASP A 180 -9.26 -16.92 18.89
N LEU A 181 -9.71 -18.16 18.68
CA LEU A 181 -9.04 -19.14 17.82
C LEU A 181 -9.04 -18.71 16.35
N GLU A 182 -10.05 -17.94 15.91
CA GLU A 182 -10.12 -17.43 14.55
C GLU A 182 -9.06 -16.35 14.33
N LEU A 183 -8.93 -15.41 15.28
CA LEU A 183 -7.86 -14.41 15.24
C LEU A 183 -6.48 -15.07 15.38
N LEU A 184 -6.34 -16.10 16.22
CA LEU A 184 -5.10 -16.85 16.36
C LEU A 184 -4.68 -17.50 15.04
N ALA A 185 -5.59 -18.21 14.37
CA ALA A 185 -5.31 -18.81 13.06
C ALA A 185 -4.91 -17.75 12.02
N LYS A 186 -5.60 -16.60 11.99
CA LYS A 186 -5.26 -15.46 11.10
C LYS A 186 -3.85 -14.91 11.39
N CYS A 187 -3.51 -14.70 12.66
CA CYS A 187 -2.18 -14.24 13.07
C CYS A 187 -1.08 -15.24 12.66
N LEU A 188 -1.29 -16.53 12.94
CA LEU A 188 -0.35 -17.60 12.55
C LEU A 188 -0.15 -17.63 11.03
N ASN A 189 -1.24 -17.58 10.26
CA ASN A 189 -1.21 -17.62 8.81
C ASN A 189 -0.45 -16.43 8.22
N ASN A 190 -0.77 -15.23 8.68
CA ASN A 190 -0.17 -14.01 8.14
C ASN A 190 1.29 -13.86 8.56
N ARG A 191 1.66 -14.30 9.77
CA ARG A 191 3.05 -14.40 10.21
C ARG A 191 3.83 -15.38 9.33
N ALA A 192 3.27 -16.56 9.06
CA ALA A 192 3.90 -17.56 8.20
C ALA A 192 4.10 -17.02 6.77
N ALA A 193 3.14 -16.26 6.24
CA ALA A 193 3.27 -15.60 4.95
C ALA A 193 4.40 -14.55 4.95
N ALA A 194 4.51 -13.72 5.99
CA ALA A 194 5.60 -12.76 6.15
C ALA A 194 6.97 -13.45 6.25
N LEU A 195 7.07 -14.52 7.05
CA LEU A 195 8.30 -15.33 7.17
C LEU A 195 8.68 -16.01 5.85
N THR A 196 7.69 -16.45 5.06
CA THR A 196 7.93 -17.01 3.72
C THR A 196 8.57 -15.96 2.81
N ARG A 197 8.07 -14.70 2.81
CA ARG A 197 8.66 -13.60 2.03
C ARG A 197 10.08 -13.23 2.48
N LEU A 198 10.38 -13.39 3.77
CA LEU A 198 11.73 -13.24 4.33
C LEU A 198 12.65 -14.44 4.03
N GLY A 199 12.16 -15.51 3.38
CA GLY A 199 12.91 -16.74 3.13
C GLY A 199 13.07 -17.64 4.38
N ARG A 200 12.48 -17.27 5.51
CA ARG A 200 12.48 -18.03 6.78
C ARG A 200 11.45 -19.16 6.74
N THR A 201 11.62 -20.04 5.76
CA THR A 201 10.63 -21.03 5.33
C THR A 201 10.38 -22.13 6.36
N ASP A 202 11.39 -22.56 7.12
CA ASP A 202 11.20 -23.58 8.17
C ASP A 202 10.34 -23.06 9.34
N GLU A 203 10.47 -21.78 9.69
CA GLU A 203 9.61 -21.14 10.69
C GLU A 203 8.18 -20.97 10.17
N ALA A 204 8.01 -20.64 8.89
CA ALA A 204 6.70 -20.58 8.25
C ALA A 204 6.01 -21.95 8.22
N GLU A 205 6.73 -23.03 7.90
CA GLU A 205 6.25 -24.41 7.93
C GLU A 205 5.70 -24.76 9.32
N ALA A 206 6.46 -24.48 10.38
CA ALA A 206 6.03 -24.74 11.75
C ALA A 206 4.71 -24.02 12.11
N LEU A 207 4.52 -22.78 11.64
CA LEU A 207 3.29 -22.03 11.90
C LEU A 207 2.09 -22.57 11.13
N TYR A 208 2.25 -22.95 9.86
CA TYR A 208 1.14 -23.57 9.13
C TYR A 208 0.76 -24.94 9.71
N LEU A 209 1.74 -25.75 10.12
CA LEU A 209 1.49 -27.01 10.83
C LEU A 209 0.78 -26.78 12.15
N ARG A 210 1.08 -25.68 12.84
CA ARG A 210 0.36 -25.29 14.06
C ARG A 210 -1.10 -24.93 13.78
N ILE A 211 -1.43 -24.28 12.65
CA ILE A 211 -2.83 -24.07 12.24
C ILE A 211 -3.52 -25.41 12.01
N LEU A 212 -2.86 -26.35 11.31
CA LEU A 212 -3.39 -27.69 11.09
C LEU A 212 -3.54 -28.53 12.37
N ALA A 213 -2.82 -28.19 13.44
CA ALA A 213 -3.03 -28.80 14.75
C ALA A 213 -4.28 -28.26 15.47
N LEU A 214 -4.71 -27.04 15.15
CA LEU A 214 -5.94 -26.43 15.66
C LEU A 214 -7.15 -26.87 14.84
N ASP A 215 -7.01 -26.88 13.52
CA ASP A 215 -8.00 -27.36 12.56
C ASP A 215 -7.30 -28.12 11.43
N ALA A 216 -7.39 -29.45 11.49
CA ALA A 216 -6.76 -30.34 10.52
C ALA A 216 -7.29 -30.16 9.10
N ASP A 217 -8.48 -29.56 8.95
CA ASP A 217 -9.17 -29.37 7.68
C ASP A 217 -8.98 -27.93 7.13
N ASP A 218 -8.15 -27.10 7.77
CA ASP A 218 -7.92 -25.71 7.33
C ASP A 218 -7.34 -25.67 5.90
N SER A 219 -8.23 -25.36 4.96
CA SER A 219 -7.90 -25.36 3.54
C SER A 219 -6.86 -24.29 3.19
N ALA A 220 -6.78 -23.17 3.91
CA ALA A 220 -5.84 -22.10 3.63
C ALA A 220 -4.41 -22.49 4.02
N ALA A 221 -4.23 -23.10 5.19
CA ALA A 221 -2.97 -23.66 5.66
C ALA A 221 -2.47 -24.77 4.72
N HIS A 222 -3.37 -25.65 4.26
CA HIS A 222 -3.05 -26.64 3.24
C HIS A 222 -2.56 -26.01 1.93
N PHE A 223 -3.23 -24.98 1.41
CA PHE A 223 -2.75 -24.31 0.20
C PHE A 223 -1.37 -23.67 0.39
N ASN A 224 -1.17 -22.99 1.51
CA ASN A 224 0.07 -22.26 1.77
C ASN A 224 1.25 -23.20 2.02
N LEU A 225 1.06 -24.35 2.70
CA LEU A 225 2.06 -25.41 2.76
C LEU A 225 2.36 -26.01 1.39
N GLY A 226 1.32 -26.23 0.58
CA GLY A 226 1.47 -26.67 -0.80
C GLY A 226 2.38 -25.76 -1.61
N LEU A 227 2.16 -24.45 -1.52
CA LEU A 227 3.02 -23.44 -2.16
C LEU A 227 4.44 -23.46 -1.57
N LEU A 228 4.58 -23.48 -0.25
CA LEU A 228 5.87 -23.46 0.43
C LEU A 228 6.75 -24.64 0.01
N TYR A 229 6.17 -25.83 -0.09
CA TYR A 229 6.87 -27.04 -0.52
C TYR A 229 7.11 -27.10 -2.02
N SER A 230 6.25 -26.48 -2.84
CA SER A 230 6.43 -26.46 -4.31
C SER A 230 7.72 -25.75 -4.75
N ALA A 231 8.27 -24.89 -3.90
CA ALA A 231 9.57 -24.24 -4.12
C ALA A 231 10.77 -25.19 -3.96
N ARG A 232 10.56 -26.42 -3.47
CA ARG A 232 11.60 -27.41 -3.16
C ARG A 232 11.32 -28.72 -3.92
N PRO A 233 12.13 -29.09 -4.94
CA PRO A 233 11.89 -30.30 -5.75
C PRO A 233 11.75 -31.58 -4.92
N GLU A 234 12.54 -31.72 -3.85
CA GLU A 234 12.51 -32.86 -2.94
C GLU A 234 11.23 -32.97 -2.11
N ARG A 235 10.44 -31.90 -2.02
CA ARG A 235 9.14 -31.86 -1.32
C ARG A 235 7.94 -31.83 -2.29
N ALA A 236 8.14 -32.11 -3.58
CA ALA A 236 7.05 -32.06 -4.58
C ALA A 236 5.85 -32.96 -4.23
N ALA A 237 6.10 -34.15 -3.67
CA ALA A 237 5.04 -35.05 -3.23
C ALA A 237 4.23 -34.48 -2.04
N ASP A 238 4.90 -33.86 -1.07
CA ASP A 238 4.23 -33.17 0.05
C ASP A 238 3.42 -31.97 -0.44
N ALA A 239 3.97 -31.21 -1.39
CA ALA A 239 3.29 -30.09 -2.02
C ALA A 239 1.98 -30.53 -2.67
N ALA A 240 2.03 -31.57 -3.52
CA ALA A 240 0.86 -32.11 -4.19
C ALA A 240 -0.20 -32.62 -3.19
N ARG A 241 0.22 -33.33 -2.13
CA ARG A 241 -0.67 -33.80 -1.07
C ARG A 241 -1.41 -32.66 -0.38
N HIS A 242 -0.71 -31.59 0.01
CA HIS A 242 -1.34 -30.46 0.68
C HIS A 242 -2.25 -29.66 -0.27
N LEU A 243 -1.87 -29.48 -1.53
CA LEU A 243 -2.75 -28.87 -2.55
C LEU A 243 -4.01 -29.71 -2.80
N GLN A 244 -3.93 -31.04 -2.75
CA GLN A 244 -5.10 -31.92 -2.83
C GLN A 244 -6.02 -31.73 -1.63
N GLN A 245 -5.48 -31.66 -0.40
CA GLN A 245 -6.30 -31.41 0.78
C GLN A 245 -6.99 -30.05 0.70
N HIS A 246 -6.32 -29.00 0.20
CA HIS A 246 -6.99 -27.71 -0.05
C HIS A 246 -8.23 -27.85 -0.94
N ILE A 247 -8.17 -28.67 -2.00
CA ILE A 247 -9.30 -28.91 -2.90
C ILE A 247 -10.41 -29.71 -2.18
N VAL A 248 -10.04 -30.78 -1.46
CA VAL A 248 -10.98 -31.65 -0.73
C VAL A 248 -11.77 -30.87 0.32
N HIS A 249 -11.12 -29.95 1.03
CA HIS A 249 -11.74 -29.12 2.06
C HIS A 249 -12.40 -27.84 1.50
N GLY A 250 -12.70 -27.79 0.20
CA GLY A 250 -13.52 -26.73 -0.40
C GLY A 250 -12.80 -25.39 -0.55
N GLY A 251 -11.48 -25.41 -0.64
CA GLY A 251 -10.65 -24.22 -0.77
C GLY A 251 -10.99 -23.37 -2.00
N THR A 252 -11.03 -22.05 -1.81
CA THR A 252 -11.42 -21.08 -2.87
C THR A 252 -10.45 -21.03 -4.05
N ARG A 253 -9.23 -21.57 -3.91
CA ARG A 253 -8.17 -21.61 -4.92
C ARG A 253 -8.00 -23.01 -5.53
N ALA A 254 -9.07 -23.81 -5.56
CA ALA A 254 -9.03 -25.20 -6.03
C ALA A 254 -8.49 -25.35 -7.46
N THR A 255 -8.88 -24.47 -8.39
CA THR A 255 -8.37 -24.50 -9.78
C THR A 255 -6.87 -24.29 -9.82
N THR A 256 -6.36 -23.26 -9.13
CA THR A 256 -4.93 -22.97 -9.04
C THR A 256 -4.17 -24.11 -8.37
N ALA A 257 -4.72 -24.71 -7.32
CA ALA A 257 -4.13 -25.88 -6.68
C ALA A 257 -4.03 -27.07 -7.64
N GLY A 258 -5.06 -27.32 -8.45
CA GLY A 258 -5.05 -28.35 -9.48
C GLY A 258 -3.97 -28.14 -10.54
N GLU A 259 -3.83 -26.91 -11.03
CA GLU A 259 -2.78 -26.55 -12.00
C GLU A 259 -1.38 -26.75 -11.42
N LEU A 260 -1.17 -26.39 -10.16
CA LEU A 260 0.11 -26.60 -9.48
C LEU A 260 0.43 -28.08 -9.30
N ILE A 261 -0.56 -28.92 -8.96
CA ILE A 261 -0.39 -30.37 -8.87
C ILE A 261 0.07 -30.94 -10.21
N LEU A 262 -0.56 -30.55 -11.32
CA LEU A 262 -0.18 -31.02 -12.66
C LEU A 262 1.25 -30.62 -13.02
N LYS A 263 1.66 -29.39 -12.69
CA LYS A 263 3.04 -28.93 -12.93
C LYS A 263 4.06 -29.71 -12.12
N LEU A 264 3.75 -30.00 -10.85
CA LEU A 264 4.62 -30.79 -9.98
C LEU A 264 4.79 -32.22 -10.50
N GLN A 265 3.72 -32.83 -11.02
CA GLN A 265 3.77 -34.16 -11.64
C GLN A 265 4.64 -34.17 -12.90
N GLN A 266 4.44 -33.20 -13.81
CA GLN A 266 5.24 -33.08 -15.02
C GLN A 266 6.73 -32.90 -14.71
N ALA A 267 7.07 -32.08 -13.72
CA ALA A 267 8.45 -31.87 -13.32
C ALA A 267 9.11 -33.12 -12.68
N GLN A 268 8.32 -34.02 -12.08
CA GLN A 268 8.81 -35.30 -11.59
C GLN A 268 9.02 -36.29 -12.74
N ASP A 269 8.07 -36.38 -13.67
CA ASP A 269 8.16 -37.25 -14.84
C ASP A 269 9.35 -36.88 -15.76
N ASP A 270 9.69 -35.58 -15.85
CA ASP A 270 10.84 -35.10 -16.62
C ASP A 270 12.21 -35.34 -15.93
N ALA A 271 12.21 -35.67 -14.63
CA ALA A 271 13.43 -35.87 -13.83
C ALA A 271 13.85 -37.34 -13.68
N ASP A 272 12.96 -38.28 -13.99
CA ASP A 272 13.15 -39.74 -13.95
C ASP A 272 13.64 -40.33 -15.30
#